data_AF-A0A965LY86-F1
#
_entry.id   AF-A0A965LY86-F1
#
_cell.length_a   1.000
_cell.length_b   1.000
_cell.length_c   1.000
_cell.angle_alpha   90.00
_cell.angle_beta   90.00
_cell.angle_gamma   90.00
#
_symmetry.space_group_name_H-M   'P 1'
#
loop_
_entity.id
_entity.type
_entity.pdbx_description
1 polymer ?
#
loop_
_entity_poly.entity_id
_entity_poly.type
_entity_poly.pdbx_seq_one_letter_code
_entity_poly.pdbx_strand_id
1 'polypeptide(L)' 'MTAQTAPLTDVTPAIDITGLSKWFGDFQVLRDISLTVRKGERIVVCGPSGSGKSTL' A
#
# COMPACT_ATOMS: atom_id res chain seq x y z
N MET A 1 -32.54 -20.45 4.78
CA MET A 1 -32.27 -19.32 5.71
C MET A 1 -30.76 -19.26 5.87
N THR A 2 -29.99 -18.29 5.40
CA THR A 2 -30.24 -16.94 4.89
C THR A 2 -29.10 -16.61 3.91
N ALA A 3 -29.43 -15.98 2.79
CA ALA A 3 -28.48 -15.53 1.79
C ALA A 3 -27.49 -14.48 2.35
N GLN A 4 -26.23 -14.58 1.96
CA GLN A 4 -25.32 -13.43 1.95
C GLN A 4 -24.97 -13.13 0.49
N THR A 5 -25.87 -12.38 -0.14
CA THR A 5 -25.59 -11.62 -1.35
C THR A 5 -24.84 -10.36 -0.91
N ALA A 6 -23.52 -10.38 -0.96
CA ALA A 6 -22.76 -9.14 -1.01
C ALA A 6 -22.49 -8.86 -2.50
N PRO A 7 -22.78 -7.65 -3.02
CA PRO A 7 -22.32 -7.31 -4.35
C PRO A 7 -20.80 -7.39 -4.29
N LEU A 8 -20.19 -8.33 -5.03
CA LEU A 8 -18.76 -8.28 -5.25
C LEU A 8 -18.55 -7.15 -6.28
N THR A 9 -18.80 -5.91 -5.84
CA THR A 9 -18.17 -4.75 -6.45
C THR A 9 -16.71 -5.14 -6.58
N ASP A 10 -16.21 -5.09 -7.81
CA ASP A 10 -14.81 -5.30 -8.15
C ASP A 10 -13.97 -4.22 -7.47
N VAL A 11 -13.80 -4.32 -6.14
CA VAL A 11 -12.93 -3.48 -5.33
C VAL A 11 -11.56 -4.13 -5.27
N THR A 12 -11.16 -4.79 -6.37
CA THR A 12 -9.78 -5.24 -6.54
C THR A 12 -8.90 -4.00 -6.45
N PRO A 13 -8.10 -3.85 -5.38
CA PRO A 13 -7.22 -2.70 -5.26
C PRO A 13 -6.28 -2.71 -6.47
N ALA A 14 -6.03 -1.53 -7.03
CA ALA A 14 -5.10 -1.40 -8.14
C ALA A 14 -3.66 -1.67 -7.69
N ILE A 15 -3.36 -1.33 -6.43
CA ILE A 15 -2.08 -1.60 -5.77
C ILE A 15 -2.41 -2.05 -4.35
N ASP A 16 -1.85 -3.18 -3.92
CA ASP A 16 -1.93 -3.67 -2.55
C ASP A 16 -0.54 -4.07 -2.06
N ILE A 17 -0.10 -3.42 -0.99
CA ILE A 17 1.20 -3.61 -0.36
C ILE A 17 0.92 -4.01 1.08
N THR A 18 1.52 -5.12 1.52
CA THR A 18 1.37 -5.60 2.90
C THR A 18 2.75 -5.93 3.47
N GLY A 19 3.09 -5.30 4.60
CA GLY A 19 4.31 -5.56 5.34
C GLY A 19 5.62 -5.28 4.60
N LEU A 20 5.64 -4.27 3.73
CA LEU A 20 6.83 -3.91 2.95
C LEU A 20 7.92 -3.34 3.86
N SER A 21 9.04 -4.07 3.92
CA SER A 21 10.25 -3.62 4.57
C SER A 21 11.38 -3.54 3.55
N LYS A 22 12.12 -2.43 3.55
CA LYS A 22 13.22 -2.19 2.60
C LYS A 22 14.44 -1.65 3.32
N TRP A 23 15.58 -2.22 2.95
CA TRP A 23 16.90 -1.89 3.48
C TRP A 23 17.82 -1.43 2.35
N PHE A 24 18.70 -0.49 2.67
CA PHE A 24 19.85 -0.09 1.88
C PHE A 24 21.10 -0.27 2.73
N GLY A 25 21.80 -1.39 2.52
CA GLY A 25 22.85 -1.83 3.43
C GLY A 25 22.30 -2.00 4.85
N ASP A 26 22.97 -1.38 5.82
CA ASP A 26 22.59 -1.42 7.24
C ASP A 26 21.42 -0.47 7.59
N PHE A 27 20.96 0.35 6.64
CA PHE A 27 19.91 1.34 6.89
C PHE A 27 18.53 0.85 6.42
N GLN A 28 17.60 0.68 7.36
CA GLN A 28 16.22 0.35 7.05
C GLN A 28 15.40 1.59 6.69
N VAL A 29 15.03 1.71 5.42
CA VAL A 29 14.28 2.85 4.86
C VAL A 29 12.77 2.68 4.96
N LEU A 30 12.25 1.46 4.72
CA LEU A 30 10.83 1.14 4.90
C LEU A 30 10.69 0.07 5.99
N ARG A 31 9.76 0.29 6.92
CA ARG A 31 9.48 -0.58 8.06
C ARG A 31 8.01 -0.96 8.05
N ASP A 32 7.73 -2.21 7.69
CA ASP A 32 6.39 -2.81 7.78
C ASP A 32 5.28 -1.92 7.18
N ILE A 33 5.50 -1.41 5.97
CA ILE A 33 4.56 -0.50 5.32
C ILE A 33 3.46 -1.32 4.64
N SER A 34 2.21 -1.00 4.98
CA SER A 34 1.04 -1.54 4.30
C SER A 34 0.25 -0.40 3.64
N LEU A 35 -0.04 -0.52 2.35
CA LEU A 35 -0.69 0.49 1.54
C LEU A 35 -1.62 -0.18 0.53
N THR A 36 -2.88 0.24 0.53
CA THR A 36 -3.86 -0.22 -0.44
C THR A 36 -4.38 0.98 -1.23
N VAL A 37 -4.28 0.94 -2.55
CA VAL A 37 -4.74 2.00 -3.46
C VAL A 37 -5.84 1.44 -4.35
N ARG A 38 -7.02 2.06 -4.30
CA ARG A 38 -8.14 1.64 -5.16
C ARG A 38 -7.99 2.17 -6.58
N LYS A 39 -8.65 1.52 -7.52
CA LYS A 39 -8.68 1.98 -8.91
C LYS A 39 -9.30 3.37 -9.01
N GLY A 40 -8.56 4.32 -9.59
CA GLY A 40 -8.98 5.73 -9.72
C GLY A 40 -8.63 6.62 -8.51
N GLU A 41 -8.07 6.04 -7.44
CA GLU A 41 -7.56 6.76 -6.29
C GLU A 41 -6.20 7.38 -6.62
N ARG A 42 -5.96 8.62 -6.14
CA ARG A 42 -4.66 9.29 -6.27
C ARG A 42 -4.12 9.54 -4.88
N ILE A 43 -2.92 9.05 -4.63
CA ILE A 43 -2.21 9.23 -3.37
C ILE A 43 -0.97 10.09 -3.60
N VAL A 44 -0.56 10.85 -2.59
CA VAL A 44 0.69 11.61 -2.59
C VAL A 44 1.54 11.10 -1.45
N VAL A 45 2.77 10.70 -1.77
CA VAL A 45 3.75 10.24 -0.78
C VAL A 45 4.65 11.43 -0.40
N CYS A 46 4.42 12.01 0.77
CA CYS A 46 5.19 13.13 1.31
C CYS A 46 6.17 12.66 2.40
N GLY A 47 7.30 13.36 2.55
CA GLY A 47 8.29 13.04 3.57
C GLY A 47 9.66 13.70 3.34
N PRO A 48 10.48 13.85 4.39
CA PRO A 48 11.81 14.46 4.32
C PRO A 48 12.76 13.69 3.38
N SER A 49 13.85 14.32 2.93
CA SER A 49 14.84 13.64 2.08
C SER A 49 15.35 12.35 2.76
N GLY A 50 15.47 11.26 1.99
CA GLY A 50 15.89 9.95 2.52
C GLY A 50 14.78 9.08 3.15
N SER A 51 13.54 9.56 3.25
CA SER A 51 12.42 8.79 3.87
C SER A 51 11.88 7.61 3.06
N GLY A 52 12.47 7.27 1.91
CA GLY A 52 12.04 6.12 1.10
C GLY A 52 10.91 6.36 0.10
N LYS A 53 10.52 7.61 -0.14
CA LYS A 53 9.43 7.95 -1.09
C LYS A 53 9.66 7.42 -2.51
N SER A 54 10.89 7.54 -3.01
CA SER A 54 11.27 7.03 -4.34
C SER A 54 11.54 5.53 -4.35
N THR A 55 11.42 4.88 -3.18
CA THR A 55 11.66 3.46 -2.98
C THR A 55 10.35 2.68 -2.82
N LEU A 56 9.30 3.34 -2.33
CA LEU A 56 7.92 2.85 -2.30
C LEU A 56 7.32 2.85 -3.71
#